data_AF-A4UHR0-F1
#
_entry.id   AF-A4UHR0-F1
#
_cell.length_a   1.000
_cell.length_b   1.000
_cell.length_c   1.000
_cell.angle_alpha   90.00
_cell.angle_beta   90.00
_cell.angle_gamma   90.00
#
_symmetry.space_group_name_H-M   'P 1'
#
loop_
_entity.id
_entity.type
_entity.pdbx_description
1 polymer ?
#
loop_
_entity_poly.entity_id
_entity_poly.type
_entity_poly.pdbx_seq_one_letter_code
_entity_poly.pdbx_strand_id
1 'polypeptide(L)'
;MIDFQKSQGDILQKQKKVFEEVQDDFCNIQNILLKFQQWREKFPDSYYEAFISLCIPKLLNPLIRVQLIDWNPLKLESTGLKEMPWFKSVEEFMDSSVEDSKKESSSDKKVLSAIINKTIIPRLTDFVEFLWDPLSTSQTTSLITHCRVILEEHSTCENEVSKSRQDLLKSIVSRMKKAVEDDVFIPLYPKSAVENKTSPHSKFQERQFWSGLKLFRNILLWNGLLTDDTLQELGLGKLLNRYLIIALLNATPGPDVVKKCNQVAACLPEKWFENSAMRTSIPQLENFIQFLLQSAHKLSRSEFRDEVEEIILILVKIKALNQAESFIGEHHLDHLKSLIKED
;
A
#
# COMPACT_ATOMS: atom_id res chain seq x y z
N MET A 1 -8.87 20.42 19.88
CA MET A 1 -8.18 19.16 20.27
C MET A 1 -8.76 18.59 21.56
N ILE A 2 -9.00 19.42 22.60
CA ILE A 2 -9.65 19.01 23.87
C ILE A 2 -11.08 18.47 23.64
N ASP A 3 -11.89 19.15 22.82
CA ASP A 3 -13.28 18.70 22.55
C ASP A 3 -13.34 17.36 21.83
N PHE A 4 -12.44 17.12 20.86
CA PHE A 4 -12.38 15.84 20.15
C PHE A 4 -12.03 14.69 21.10
N GLN A 5 -11.00 14.86 21.94
CA GLN A 5 -10.61 13.83 22.92
C GLN A 5 -11.71 13.56 23.93
N LYS A 6 -12.41 14.60 24.39
CA LYS A 6 -13.56 14.47 25.28
C LYS A 6 -14.70 13.70 24.60
N SER A 7 -15.10 14.10 23.39
CA SER A 7 -16.15 13.42 22.63
C SER A 7 -15.79 11.97 22.32
N GLN A 8 -14.53 11.68 21.97
CA GLN A 8 -14.05 10.31 21.80
C GLN A 8 -14.18 9.53 23.12
N GLY A 9 -13.72 10.10 24.24
CA GLY A 9 -13.86 9.47 25.56
C GLY A 9 -15.31 9.15 25.93
N ASP A 10 -16.23 10.08 25.67
CA ASP A 10 -17.67 9.89 25.90
C ASP A 10 -18.25 8.75 25.04
N ILE A 11 -17.82 8.64 23.77
CA ILE A 11 -18.23 7.54 22.88
C ILE A 11 -17.70 6.20 23.41
N LEU A 12 -16.45 6.13 23.84
CA LEU A 12 -15.84 4.89 24.37
C LEU A 12 -16.47 4.47 25.70
N GLN A 13 -16.89 5.42 26.54
CA GLN A 13 -17.66 5.09 27.74
C GLN A 13 -19.03 4.53 27.38
N LYS A 14 -19.72 5.10 26.40
CA LYS A 14 -21.03 4.59 25.93
C LYS A 14 -20.91 3.23 25.26
N GLN A 15 -19.85 2.98 24.49
CA GLN A 15 -19.54 1.69 23.89
C GLN A 15 -19.55 0.56 24.92
N LYS A 16 -18.95 0.78 26.10
CA LYS A 16 -18.88 -0.23 27.17
C LYS A 16 -20.26 -0.58 27.77
N LYS A 17 -21.24 0.30 27.60
CA LYS A 17 -22.60 0.13 28.14
C LYS A 17 -23.59 -0.50 27.16
N VAL A 18 -23.22 -0.66 25.88
CA VAL A 18 -24.13 -1.12 24.82
C VAL A 18 -24.81 -2.46 25.15
N PHE A 19 -24.12 -3.34 25.87
CA PHE A 19 -24.61 -4.67 26.24
C PHE A 19 -24.67 -4.88 27.76
N GLU A 20 -24.72 -3.81 28.57
CA GLU A 20 -24.65 -3.94 30.05
C GLU A 20 -25.81 -4.72 30.66
N GLU A 21 -26.98 -4.71 30.00
CA GLU A 21 -28.19 -5.43 30.43
C GLU A 21 -28.38 -6.78 29.70
N VAL A 22 -27.42 -7.18 28.85
CA VAL A 22 -27.51 -8.42 28.07
C VAL A 22 -26.69 -9.51 28.76
N GLN A 23 -27.26 -10.70 28.93
CA GLN A 23 -26.53 -11.83 29.49
C GLN A 23 -25.35 -12.19 28.58
N ASP A 24 -24.21 -12.56 29.19
CA ASP A 24 -22.96 -12.87 28.48
C ASP A 24 -23.15 -13.89 27.35
N ASP A 25 -24.05 -14.85 27.54
CA ASP A 25 -24.46 -15.85 26.57
C ASP A 25 -24.99 -15.31 25.22
N PHE A 26 -25.34 -14.02 25.15
CA PHE A 26 -25.90 -13.36 23.96
C PHE A 26 -25.08 -12.16 23.48
N CYS A 27 -24.06 -11.72 24.22
CA CYS A 27 -23.20 -10.60 23.83
C CYS A 27 -21.71 -10.92 23.80
N ASN A 28 -21.26 -11.98 24.48
CA ASN A 28 -19.90 -12.48 24.41
C ASN A 28 -19.74 -13.43 23.21
N ILE A 29 -18.89 -13.05 22.27
CA ILE A 29 -18.67 -13.80 21.02
C ILE A 29 -18.18 -15.23 21.29
N GLN A 30 -17.29 -15.43 22.25
CA GLN A 30 -16.77 -16.75 22.59
C GLN A 30 -17.89 -17.65 23.16
N ASN A 31 -18.70 -17.14 24.09
CA ASN A 31 -19.81 -17.90 24.67
C ASN A 31 -20.85 -18.29 23.61
N ILE A 32 -21.17 -17.37 22.70
CA ILE A 32 -22.08 -17.63 21.57
C ILE A 32 -21.53 -18.75 20.69
N LEU A 33 -20.26 -18.66 20.30
CA LEU A 33 -19.62 -19.66 19.44
C LEU A 33 -19.50 -21.02 20.13
N LEU A 34 -19.25 -21.08 21.44
CA LEU A 34 -19.25 -22.32 22.22
C LEU A 34 -20.61 -23.02 22.18
N LYS A 35 -21.73 -22.29 22.22
CA LYS A 35 -23.07 -22.88 22.06
C LYS A 35 -23.28 -23.50 20.69
N PHE A 36 -22.80 -22.83 19.62
CA PHE A 36 -22.85 -23.38 18.27
C PHE A 36 -21.94 -24.59 18.10
N GLN A 37 -20.76 -24.57 18.71
CA GLN A 37 -19.86 -25.71 18.75
C GLN A 37 -20.51 -26.90 19.44
N GLN A 38 -21.12 -26.72 20.62
CA GLN A 38 -21.85 -27.79 21.32
C GLN A 38 -23.01 -28.33 20.49
N TRP A 39 -23.72 -27.48 19.75
CA TRP A 39 -24.78 -27.92 18.84
C TRP A 39 -24.17 -28.76 17.70
N ARG A 40 -23.09 -28.29 17.07
CA ARG A 40 -22.38 -29.02 16.01
C ARG A 40 -21.92 -30.40 16.49
N GLU A 41 -21.35 -30.51 17.68
CA GLU A 41 -20.86 -31.77 18.25
C GLU A 41 -21.99 -32.74 18.66
N LYS A 42 -23.07 -32.22 19.25
CA LYS A 42 -24.18 -33.08 19.76
C LYS A 42 -25.20 -33.44 18.69
N PHE A 43 -25.49 -32.53 17.75
CA PHE A 43 -26.51 -32.69 16.72
C PHE A 43 -26.01 -32.17 15.35
N PRO A 44 -24.98 -32.81 14.76
CA PRO A 44 -24.32 -32.31 13.54
C PRO A 44 -25.27 -32.15 12.36
N ASP A 45 -26.17 -33.12 12.14
CA ASP A 45 -27.11 -33.06 11.00
C ASP A 45 -28.01 -31.82 11.08
N SER A 46 -28.59 -31.57 12.25
CA SER A 46 -29.42 -30.37 12.48
C SER A 46 -28.62 -29.08 12.32
N TYR A 47 -27.37 -29.03 12.78
CA TYR A 47 -26.49 -27.87 12.62
C TYR A 47 -26.21 -27.56 11.15
N TYR A 48 -25.82 -28.57 10.37
CA TYR A 48 -25.47 -28.37 8.96
C TYR A 48 -26.70 -28.14 8.08
N GLU A 49 -27.82 -28.82 8.32
CA GLU A 49 -29.09 -28.60 7.62
C GLU A 49 -29.68 -27.21 7.89
N ALA A 50 -29.41 -26.62 9.06
CA ALA A 50 -29.79 -25.24 9.39
C ALA A 50 -28.84 -24.18 8.81
N PHE A 51 -27.80 -24.58 8.07
CA PHE A 51 -26.81 -23.67 7.45
C PHE A 51 -26.18 -22.67 8.44
N ILE A 52 -25.87 -23.12 9.66
CA ILE A 52 -25.44 -22.23 10.74
C ILE A 52 -24.18 -21.42 10.39
N SER A 53 -23.24 -21.98 9.64
CA SER A 53 -22.06 -21.27 9.13
C SER A 53 -22.38 -19.97 8.36
N LEU A 54 -23.53 -19.92 7.67
CA LEU A 54 -24.00 -18.73 6.94
C LEU A 54 -24.67 -17.70 7.87
N CYS A 55 -25.15 -18.15 9.03
CA CYS A 55 -25.82 -17.34 10.04
C CYS A 55 -24.84 -16.67 11.00
N ILE A 56 -23.76 -17.37 11.39
CA ILE A 56 -22.76 -16.86 12.35
C ILE A 56 -22.24 -15.46 11.98
N PRO A 57 -21.80 -15.19 10.73
CA PRO A 57 -21.32 -13.85 10.37
C PRO A 57 -22.38 -12.75 10.55
N LYS A 58 -23.66 -13.06 10.33
CA LYS A 58 -24.76 -12.09 10.52
C LYS A 58 -24.99 -11.82 12.00
N LEU A 59 -24.92 -12.87 12.83
CA LEU A 59 -25.12 -12.79 14.27
C LEU A 59 -23.99 -12.01 14.96
N LEU A 60 -22.74 -12.28 14.57
CA LEU A 60 -21.58 -11.65 15.20
C LEU A 60 -21.34 -10.22 14.73
N ASN A 61 -21.81 -9.82 13.54
CA ASN A 61 -21.60 -8.49 12.98
C ASN A 61 -21.87 -7.32 13.95
N PRO A 62 -23.03 -7.21 14.65
CA PRO A 62 -23.24 -6.13 15.61
C PRO A 62 -22.23 -6.14 16.76
N LEU A 63 -21.85 -7.31 17.28
CA LEU A 63 -20.89 -7.45 18.38
C LEU A 63 -19.48 -7.03 17.94
N ILE A 64 -19.06 -7.48 16.76
CA ILE A 64 -17.77 -7.12 16.16
C ILE A 64 -17.74 -5.62 15.90
N ARG A 65 -18.80 -5.02 15.34
CA ARG A 65 -18.86 -3.57 15.09
C ARG A 65 -18.68 -2.76 16.37
N VAL A 66 -19.25 -3.20 17.48
CA VAL A 66 -19.06 -2.56 18.79
C VAL A 66 -17.59 -2.66 19.22
N GLN A 67 -16.94 -3.82 19.08
CA GLN A 67 -15.51 -3.96 19.39
C GLN A 67 -14.63 -3.07 18.50
N LEU A 68 -15.03 -2.88 17.24
CA LEU A 68 -14.27 -2.07 16.31
C LEU A 68 -14.43 -0.56 16.54
N ILE A 69 -15.33 -0.05 17.39
CA ILE A 69 -15.60 1.40 17.50
C ILE A 69 -14.32 2.25 17.63
N ASP A 70 -13.39 1.88 18.50
CA ASP A 70 -12.10 2.60 18.69
C ASP A 70 -11.01 2.20 17.68
N TRP A 71 -11.26 1.17 16.88
CA TRP A 71 -10.28 0.67 15.92
C TRP A 71 -10.10 1.65 14.75
N ASN A 72 -8.85 2.10 14.59
CA ASN A 72 -8.42 2.96 13.52
C ASN A 72 -7.22 2.33 12.77
N PRO A 73 -7.44 1.77 11.57
CA PRO A 73 -6.43 1.07 10.77
C PRO A 73 -5.37 1.99 10.14
N LEU A 74 -5.44 3.31 10.38
CA LEU A 74 -4.46 4.27 9.87
C LEU A 74 -3.42 4.66 10.94
N LYS A 75 -3.58 4.22 12.19
CA LYS A 75 -2.61 4.46 13.27
C LYS A 75 -1.54 3.37 13.25
N LEU A 76 -0.28 3.74 13.47
CA LEU A 76 0.83 2.78 13.56
C LEU A 76 0.66 1.81 14.75
N GLU A 77 0.15 2.30 15.87
CA GLU A 77 -0.12 1.51 17.09
C GLU A 77 -1.54 0.89 17.09
N SER A 78 -2.16 0.77 15.92
CA SER A 78 -3.46 0.11 15.79
C SER A 78 -3.34 -1.38 16.12
N THR A 79 -4.26 -1.90 16.93
CA THR A 79 -4.34 -3.33 17.24
C THR A 79 -4.47 -4.15 15.95
N GLY A 80 -3.63 -5.19 15.81
CA GLY A 80 -3.70 -6.11 14.68
C GLY A 80 -5.02 -6.87 14.66
N LEU A 81 -5.56 -7.17 13.46
CA LEU A 81 -6.84 -7.88 13.35
C LEU A 81 -6.80 -9.24 14.05
N LYS A 82 -5.71 -10.00 13.89
CA LYS A 82 -5.50 -11.31 14.53
C LYS A 82 -5.39 -11.24 16.05
N GLU A 83 -5.07 -10.08 16.60
CA GLU A 83 -4.93 -9.89 18.05
C GLU A 83 -6.27 -9.65 18.73
N MET A 84 -7.29 -9.26 17.96
CA MET A 84 -8.60 -8.88 18.47
C MET A 84 -9.35 -10.08 19.06
N PRO A 85 -10.10 -9.89 20.16
CA PRO A 85 -10.84 -10.97 20.81
C PRO A 85 -11.80 -11.70 19.86
N TRP A 86 -12.57 -10.96 19.06
CA TRP A 86 -13.50 -11.57 18.11
C TRP A 86 -12.80 -12.46 17.07
N PHE A 87 -11.59 -12.10 16.65
CA PHE A 87 -10.85 -12.83 15.62
C PHE A 87 -10.39 -14.16 16.19
N LYS A 88 -9.76 -14.14 17.37
CA LYS A 88 -9.33 -15.34 18.09
C LYS A 88 -10.48 -16.30 18.39
N SER A 89 -11.62 -15.79 18.87
CA SER A 89 -12.78 -16.63 19.14
C SER A 89 -13.34 -17.30 17.87
N VAL A 90 -13.27 -16.62 16.71
CA VAL A 90 -13.70 -17.19 15.43
C VAL A 90 -12.69 -18.21 14.92
N GLU A 91 -11.38 -17.96 15.05
CA GLU A 91 -10.34 -18.94 14.72
C GLU A 91 -10.50 -20.22 15.56
N GLU A 92 -10.62 -20.10 16.88
CA GLU A 92 -10.84 -21.24 17.80
C GLU A 92 -12.09 -22.06 17.40
N PHE A 93 -13.17 -21.39 17.00
CA PHE A 93 -14.39 -22.03 16.53
C PHE A 93 -14.22 -22.77 15.19
N MET A 94 -13.39 -22.25 14.29
CA MET A 94 -13.09 -22.89 13.01
C MET A 94 -12.15 -24.08 13.20
N ASP A 95 -11.15 -23.97 14.05
CA ASP A 95 -10.15 -25.02 14.29
C ASP A 95 -10.79 -26.26 14.93
N SER A 96 -11.72 -26.07 15.86
CA SER A 96 -12.54 -27.15 16.43
C SER A 96 -13.41 -27.88 15.40
N SER A 97 -13.57 -27.37 14.17
CA SER A 97 -14.29 -28.07 13.09
C SER A 97 -13.43 -29.08 12.33
N VAL A 98 -12.10 -29.06 12.50
CA VAL A 98 -11.15 -29.87 11.71
C VAL A 98 -11.03 -31.31 12.25
N GLU A 99 -11.35 -31.53 13.52
CA GLU A 99 -11.30 -32.87 14.14
C GLU A 99 -12.44 -33.80 13.67
N ASP A 100 -13.53 -33.25 13.14
CA ASP A 100 -14.67 -33.99 12.58
C ASP A 100 -14.44 -34.37 11.10
N SER A 101 -13.53 -35.32 10.90
CA SER A 101 -13.06 -35.90 9.62
C SER A 101 -14.11 -36.52 8.68
N LYS A 102 -15.42 -36.29 8.86
CA LYS A 102 -16.49 -36.95 8.07
C LYS A 102 -17.13 -36.10 6.97
N LYS A 103 -16.83 -34.81 6.84
CA LYS A 103 -17.30 -33.99 5.70
C LYS A 103 -16.18 -33.11 5.16
N GLU A 104 -15.55 -33.58 4.07
CA GLU A 104 -14.68 -32.77 3.20
C GLU A 104 -15.43 -31.48 2.82
N SER A 105 -14.85 -30.32 3.17
CA SER A 105 -15.42 -28.96 3.07
C SER A 105 -16.38 -28.51 4.20
N SER A 106 -15.90 -28.43 5.45
CA SER A 106 -16.67 -27.75 6.51
C SER A 106 -16.97 -26.30 6.12
N SER A 107 -18.24 -25.99 5.88
CA SER A 107 -18.72 -24.64 5.56
C SER A 107 -18.32 -23.60 6.62
N ASP A 108 -18.01 -24.07 7.84
CA ASP A 108 -17.49 -23.29 8.96
C ASP A 108 -16.12 -22.65 8.67
N LYS A 109 -15.25 -23.27 7.84
CA LYS A 109 -13.96 -22.66 7.42
C LYS A 109 -14.15 -21.33 6.67
N LYS A 110 -15.35 -21.06 6.17
CA LYS A 110 -15.68 -19.81 5.47
C LYS A 110 -16.20 -18.71 6.39
N VAL A 111 -16.42 -18.99 7.68
CA VAL A 111 -17.01 -18.03 8.64
C VAL A 111 -16.14 -16.79 8.78
N LEU A 112 -14.84 -16.95 9.00
CA LEU A 112 -13.90 -15.82 9.13
C LEU A 112 -13.89 -14.96 7.86
N SER A 113 -13.74 -15.59 6.69
CA SER A 113 -13.79 -14.91 5.39
C SER A 113 -15.11 -14.14 5.20
N ALA A 114 -16.25 -14.73 5.59
CA ALA A 114 -17.55 -14.08 5.52
C ALA A 114 -17.68 -12.88 6.47
N ILE A 115 -17.11 -12.96 7.68
CA ILE A 115 -17.07 -11.84 8.62
C ILE A 115 -16.20 -10.71 8.09
N ILE A 116 -15.00 -11.02 7.58
CA ILE A 116 -14.09 -10.05 6.98
C ILE A 116 -14.79 -9.31 5.83
N ASN A 117 -15.41 -10.05 4.91
CA ASN A 117 -16.12 -9.48 3.76
C ASN A 117 -17.31 -8.59 4.16
N LYS A 118 -18.06 -8.94 5.21
CA LYS A 118 -19.29 -8.22 5.60
C LYS A 118 -19.07 -7.10 6.61
N THR A 119 -17.96 -7.13 7.35
CA THR A 119 -17.76 -6.26 8.51
C THR A 119 -16.48 -5.45 8.40
N ILE A 120 -15.37 -6.10 8.05
CA ILE A 120 -14.04 -5.46 8.07
C ILE A 120 -13.78 -4.69 6.78
N ILE A 121 -14.02 -5.32 5.62
CA ILE A 121 -13.80 -4.68 4.32
C ILE A 121 -14.61 -3.38 4.18
N PRO A 122 -15.93 -3.33 4.44
CA PRO A 122 -16.69 -2.09 4.32
C PRO A 122 -16.12 -0.97 5.20
N ARG A 123 -15.72 -1.29 6.43
CA ARG A 123 -15.12 -0.33 7.34
C ARG A 123 -13.78 0.18 6.82
N LEU A 124 -12.91 -0.70 6.31
CA LEU A 124 -11.65 -0.28 5.69
C LEU A 124 -11.88 0.60 4.46
N THR A 125 -12.88 0.26 3.63
CA THR A 125 -13.26 1.09 2.48
C THR A 125 -13.64 2.50 2.92
N ASP A 126 -14.43 2.65 3.99
CA ASP A 126 -14.74 3.97 4.54
C ASP A 126 -13.48 4.75 4.98
N PHE A 127 -12.52 4.07 5.63
CA PHE A 127 -11.23 4.70 5.97
C PHE A 127 -10.47 5.13 4.72
N VAL A 128 -10.43 4.30 3.67
CA VAL A 128 -9.76 4.61 2.40
C VAL A 128 -10.40 5.82 1.72
N GLU A 129 -11.73 5.87 1.66
CA GLU A 129 -12.46 6.89 0.90
C GLU A 129 -12.47 8.24 1.60
N PHE A 130 -12.62 8.25 2.93
CA PHE A 130 -12.91 9.48 3.66
C PHE A 130 -11.77 9.98 4.56
N LEU A 131 -10.87 9.10 5.00
CA LEU A 131 -9.93 9.43 6.09
C LEU A 131 -8.45 9.28 5.70
N TRP A 132 -8.13 8.33 4.82
CA TRP A 132 -6.76 8.06 4.43
C TRP A 132 -6.19 9.22 3.60
N ASP A 133 -5.01 9.67 4.02
CA ASP A 133 -4.14 10.59 3.30
C ASP A 133 -3.01 9.80 2.59
N PRO A 134 -3.03 9.69 1.25
CA PRO A 134 -1.96 9.04 0.48
C PRO A 134 -0.58 9.70 0.63
N LEU A 135 -0.48 10.95 1.07
CA LEU A 135 0.80 11.60 1.40
C LEU A 135 1.34 11.18 2.76
N SER A 136 0.52 10.58 3.62
CA SER A 136 0.94 10.09 4.92
C SER A 136 1.54 8.69 4.83
N THR A 137 2.87 8.60 4.94
CA THR A 137 3.60 7.33 4.91
C THR A 137 3.19 6.42 6.08
N SER A 138 2.99 6.98 7.28
CA SER A 138 2.58 6.19 8.46
C SER A 138 1.20 5.58 8.29
N GLN A 139 0.23 6.34 7.75
CA GLN A 139 -1.11 5.82 7.48
C GLN A 139 -1.06 4.78 6.35
N THR A 140 -0.31 5.06 5.29
CA THR A 140 -0.15 4.15 4.15
C THR A 140 0.44 2.81 4.58
N THR A 141 1.52 2.82 5.37
CA THR A 141 2.14 1.58 5.87
C THR A 141 1.22 0.81 6.80
N SER A 142 0.52 1.48 7.73
CA SER A 142 -0.43 0.82 8.64
C SER A 142 -1.59 0.17 7.88
N LEU A 143 -2.16 0.90 6.91
CA LEU A 143 -3.24 0.38 6.07
C LEU A 143 -2.79 -0.84 5.24
N ILE A 144 -1.60 -0.80 4.63
CA ILE A 144 -1.01 -1.93 3.90
C ILE A 144 -0.91 -3.17 4.80
N THR A 145 -0.47 -3.02 6.05
CA THR A 145 -0.38 -4.13 7.01
C THR A 145 -1.75 -4.77 7.26
N HIS A 146 -2.79 -3.97 7.51
CA HIS A 146 -4.14 -4.49 7.72
C HIS A 146 -4.73 -5.13 6.45
N CYS A 147 -4.50 -4.53 5.28
CA CYS A 147 -4.91 -5.11 4.00
C CYS A 147 -4.24 -6.45 3.75
N ARG A 148 -2.93 -6.59 4.04
CA ARG A 148 -2.20 -7.85 3.83
C ARG A 148 -2.79 -9.00 4.65
N VAL A 149 -3.08 -8.76 5.93
CA VAL A 149 -3.75 -9.75 6.79
C VAL A 149 -5.07 -10.20 6.16
N ILE A 150 -5.90 -9.26 5.69
CA ILE A 150 -7.17 -9.60 5.02
C ILE A 150 -6.95 -10.44 3.76
N LEU A 151 -5.92 -10.12 2.95
CA LEU A 151 -5.64 -10.89 1.74
C LEU A 151 -5.14 -12.31 2.03
N GLU A 152 -4.33 -12.47 3.07
CA GLU A 152 -3.84 -13.78 3.54
C GLU A 152 -5.01 -14.66 3.99
N GLU A 153 -5.90 -14.14 4.84
CA GLU A 153 -7.08 -14.88 5.34
C GLU A 153 -8.08 -15.28 4.25
N HIS A 154 -8.05 -14.62 3.10
CA HIS A 154 -8.86 -15.00 1.94
C HIS A 154 -8.19 -16.05 1.05
N SER A 155 -6.85 -16.12 1.03
CA SER A 155 -6.12 -17.08 0.20
C SER A 155 -6.28 -18.53 0.67
N THR A 156 -6.57 -18.74 1.95
CA THR A 156 -6.81 -20.05 2.57
C THR A 156 -8.18 -20.64 2.20
N CYS A 157 -9.10 -19.83 1.66
CA CYS A 157 -10.44 -20.24 1.26
C CYS A 157 -10.53 -20.26 -0.26
N GLU A 158 -10.03 -21.35 -0.88
CA GLU A 158 -10.02 -21.54 -2.32
C GLU A 158 -11.42 -21.34 -2.95
N ASN A 159 -11.44 -20.60 -4.08
CA ASN A 159 -12.45 -20.58 -5.15
C ASN A 159 -13.36 -19.35 -5.34
N GLU A 160 -13.31 -18.30 -4.51
CA GLU A 160 -13.99 -17.05 -4.87
C GLU A 160 -13.12 -15.83 -4.58
N VAL A 161 -12.63 -15.16 -5.63
CA VAL A 161 -12.13 -13.79 -5.51
C VAL A 161 -13.31 -12.94 -5.06
N SER A 162 -13.38 -12.62 -3.77
CA SER A 162 -14.52 -11.91 -3.23
C SER A 162 -14.65 -10.54 -3.90
N LYS A 163 -15.81 -10.25 -4.47
CA LYS A 163 -16.13 -8.96 -5.09
C LYS A 163 -15.78 -7.79 -4.15
N SER A 164 -16.02 -7.96 -2.85
CA SER A 164 -15.66 -7.02 -1.78
C SER A 164 -14.15 -6.71 -1.73
N ARG A 165 -13.28 -7.71 -1.90
CA ARG A 165 -11.82 -7.49 -1.97
C ARG A 165 -11.46 -6.64 -3.19
N GLN A 166 -12.01 -6.98 -4.36
CA GLN A 166 -11.75 -6.20 -5.57
C GLN A 166 -12.23 -4.76 -5.41
N ASP A 167 -13.38 -4.56 -4.79
CA ASP A 167 -13.95 -3.23 -4.54
C ASP A 167 -13.08 -2.42 -3.57
N LEU A 168 -12.51 -3.03 -2.53
CA LEU A 168 -11.54 -2.37 -1.64
C LEU A 168 -10.27 -1.96 -2.41
N LEU A 169 -9.67 -2.87 -3.19
CA LEU A 169 -8.47 -2.55 -3.98
C LEU A 169 -8.74 -1.44 -5.01
N LYS A 170 -9.92 -1.46 -5.64
CA LYS A 170 -10.37 -0.38 -6.54
C LYS A 170 -10.54 0.95 -5.81
N SER A 171 -11.09 0.94 -4.58
CA SER A 171 -11.23 2.15 -3.78
C SER A 171 -9.88 2.75 -3.41
N ILE A 172 -8.90 1.91 -3.04
CA ILE A 172 -7.50 2.31 -2.79
C ILE A 172 -6.89 2.98 -4.03
N VAL A 173 -7.00 2.32 -5.19
CA VAL A 173 -6.52 2.83 -6.49
C VAL A 173 -7.19 4.15 -6.85
N SER A 174 -8.51 4.25 -6.66
CA SER A 174 -9.29 5.47 -6.90
C SER A 174 -8.82 6.62 -6.01
N ARG A 175 -8.59 6.35 -4.72
CA ARG A 175 -8.10 7.35 -3.75
C ARG A 175 -6.69 7.86 -4.11
N MET A 176 -5.78 6.97 -4.51
CA MET A 176 -4.45 7.36 -5.00
C MET A 176 -4.53 8.21 -6.27
N LYS A 177 -5.35 7.78 -7.23
CA LYS A 177 -5.55 8.52 -8.48
C LYS A 177 -6.04 9.94 -8.18
N LYS A 178 -7.02 10.07 -7.29
CA LYS A 178 -7.52 11.37 -6.84
C LYS A 178 -6.41 12.22 -6.21
N ALA A 179 -5.56 11.64 -5.35
CA ALA A 179 -4.44 12.39 -4.78
C ALA A 179 -3.42 12.85 -5.83
N VAL A 180 -3.15 12.04 -6.87
CA VAL A 180 -2.28 12.44 -7.98
C VAL A 180 -2.90 13.56 -8.83
N GLU A 181 -4.23 13.56 -9.00
CA GLU A 181 -4.95 14.53 -9.82
C GLU A 181 -5.20 15.85 -9.08
N ASP A 182 -5.55 15.79 -7.80
CA ASP A 182 -6.02 16.95 -7.01
C ASP A 182 -4.89 17.59 -6.18
N ASP A 183 -3.94 16.79 -5.66
CA ASP A 183 -2.99 17.27 -4.64
C ASP A 183 -1.57 17.52 -5.20
N VAL A 184 -1.23 17.00 -6.39
CA VAL A 184 0.12 17.14 -6.97
C VAL A 184 0.21 18.40 -7.82
N PHE A 185 0.99 19.36 -7.34
CA PHE A 185 1.26 20.59 -8.07
C PHE A 185 2.71 21.03 -7.90
N ILE A 186 3.50 20.97 -8.98
CA ILE A 186 4.88 21.47 -9.00
C ILE A 186 4.95 22.68 -9.94
N PRO A 187 5.08 23.92 -9.41
CA PRO A 187 5.10 25.10 -10.25
C PRO A 187 6.37 25.16 -11.09
N LEU A 188 6.24 25.63 -12.33
CA LEU A 188 7.36 25.93 -13.21
C LEU A 188 7.62 27.44 -13.19
N TYR A 189 8.81 27.83 -12.75
CA TYR A 189 9.23 29.23 -12.68
C TYR A 189 10.31 29.52 -13.72
N PRO A 190 10.41 30.77 -14.21
CA PRO A 190 11.56 31.21 -15.00
C PRO A 190 12.87 30.96 -14.23
N LYS A 191 13.95 30.61 -14.95
CA LYS A 191 15.25 30.30 -14.34
C LYS A 191 15.74 31.42 -13.40
N SER A 192 15.59 32.68 -13.81
CA SER A 192 15.94 33.85 -13.00
C SER A 192 15.22 33.91 -11.65
N ALA A 193 13.99 33.38 -11.54
CA ALA A 193 13.23 33.37 -10.30
C ALA A 193 13.66 32.26 -9.32
N VAL A 194 14.38 31.24 -9.81
CA VAL A 194 14.84 30.08 -9.02
C VAL A 194 16.36 29.96 -8.91
N GLU A 195 17.11 30.80 -9.63
CA GLU A 195 18.58 30.92 -9.54
C GLU A 195 19.04 31.08 -8.09
N ASN A 196 18.37 31.96 -7.33
CA ASN A 196 18.59 32.05 -5.90
C ASN A 196 17.82 30.94 -5.16
N LYS A 197 18.54 29.90 -4.71
CA LYS A 197 18.00 28.78 -3.91
C LYS A 197 17.30 29.21 -2.62
N THR A 198 17.59 30.40 -2.10
CA THR A 198 16.95 30.93 -0.89
C THR A 198 15.63 31.66 -1.15
N SER A 199 15.30 31.90 -2.43
CA SER A 199 14.08 32.59 -2.83
C SER A 199 12.82 31.81 -2.42
N PRO A 200 11.69 32.51 -2.18
CA PRO A 200 10.41 31.86 -1.91
C PRO A 200 9.98 30.90 -3.03
N HIS A 201 10.20 31.27 -4.29
CA HIS A 201 9.87 30.45 -5.47
C HIS A 201 10.64 29.13 -5.47
N SER A 202 11.97 29.18 -5.30
CA SER A 202 12.81 27.98 -5.24
C SER A 202 12.40 27.08 -4.07
N LYS A 203 12.24 27.65 -2.86
CA LYS A 203 11.81 26.89 -1.68
C LYS A 203 10.44 26.22 -1.85
N PHE A 204 9.49 26.92 -2.46
CA PHE A 204 8.15 26.37 -2.69
C PHE A 204 8.17 25.26 -3.74
N GLN A 205 8.83 25.47 -4.88
CA GLN A 205 9.00 24.44 -5.91
C GLN A 205 9.69 23.19 -5.34
N GLU A 206 10.72 23.37 -4.51
CA GLU A 206 11.45 22.27 -3.87
C GLU A 206 10.52 21.45 -2.95
N ARG A 207 9.73 22.12 -2.10
CA ARG A 207 8.75 21.45 -1.24
C ARG A 207 7.73 20.67 -2.05
N GLN A 208 7.24 21.24 -3.15
CA GLN A 208 6.28 20.56 -4.01
C GLN A 208 6.89 19.33 -4.70
N PHE A 209 8.14 19.42 -5.15
CA PHE A 209 8.84 18.26 -5.71
C PHE A 209 8.96 17.13 -4.69
N TRP A 210 9.42 17.42 -3.47
CA TRP A 210 9.56 16.40 -2.42
C TRP A 210 8.20 15.85 -1.94
N SER A 211 7.15 16.66 -1.95
CA SER A 211 5.79 16.19 -1.68
C SER A 211 5.32 15.21 -2.75
N GLY A 212 5.49 15.55 -4.04
CA GLY A 212 5.17 14.66 -5.15
C GLY A 212 5.99 13.36 -5.12
N LEU A 213 7.27 13.44 -4.78
CA LEU A 213 8.13 12.27 -4.64
C LEU A 213 7.73 11.40 -3.44
N LYS A 214 7.28 12.00 -2.34
CA LYS A 214 6.74 11.26 -1.19
C LYS A 214 5.47 10.50 -1.58
N LEU A 215 4.56 11.13 -2.33
CA LEU A 215 3.38 10.45 -2.86
C LEU A 215 3.78 9.29 -3.79
N PHE A 216 4.76 9.52 -4.67
CA PHE A 216 5.29 8.50 -5.56
C PHE A 216 5.80 7.29 -4.78
N ARG A 217 6.64 7.51 -3.77
CA ARG A 217 7.09 6.46 -2.86
C ARG A 217 5.92 5.73 -2.21
N ASN A 218 4.97 6.47 -1.65
CA ASN A 218 3.82 5.87 -0.95
C ASN A 218 2.93 5.03 -1.88
N ILE A 219 2.74 5.42 -3.14
CA ILE A 219 2.03 4.62 -4.15
C ILE A 219 2.77 3.31 -4.37
N LEU A 220 4.10 3.37 -4.56
CA LEU A 220 4.90 2.17 -4.83
C LEU A 220 5.05 1.22 -3.62
N LEU A 221 4.78 1.67 -2.39
CA LEU A 221 4.72 0.78 -1.21
C LEU A 221 3.63 -0.30 -1.33
N TRP A 222 2.61 -0.10 -2.18
CA TRP A 222 1.55 -1.08 -2.41
C TRP A 222 1.94 -2.24 -3.32
N ASN A 223 3.21 -2.26 -3.75
CA ASN A 223 3.85 -3.37 -4.40
C ASN A 223 3.59 -4.69 -3.66
N GLY A 224 3.06 -5.68 -4.38
CA GLY A 224 2.71 -7.00 -3.84
C GLY A 224 1.26 -7.13 -3.35
N LEU A 225 0.55 -6.02 -3.13
CA LEU A 225 -0.90 -6.03 -2.92
C LEU A 225 -1.66 -5.62 -4.19
N LEU A 226 -1.17 -4.63 -4.91
CA LEU A 226 -1.69 -4.19 -6.21
C LEU A 226 -0.88 -4.80 -7.36
N THR A 227 -1.49 -4.88 -8.54
CA THR A 227 -0.82 -5.36 -9.75
C THR A 227 0.24 -4.37 -10.21
N ASP A 228 1.32 -4.90 -10.79
CA ASP A 228 2.43 -4.08 -11.28
C ASP A 228 1.96 -3.10 -12.35
N ASP A 229 1.08 -3.51 -13.27
CA ASP A 229 0.49 -2.63 -14.29
C ASP A 229 -0.21 -1.40 -13.67
N THR A 230 -0.98 -1.60 -12.60
CA THR A 230 -1.69 -0.51 -11.92
C THR A 230 -0.71 0.47 -11.28
N LEU A 231 0.33 -0.05 -10.62
CA LEU A 231 1.34 0.76 -9.95
C LEU A 231 2.23 1.50 -10.96
N GLN A 232 2.57 0.86 -12.07
CA GLN A 232 3.32 1.48 -13.15
C GLN A 232 2.49 2.57 -13.85
N GLU A 233 1.20 2.35 -14.10
CA GLU A 233 0.32 3.36 -14.68
C GLU A 233 0.19 4.59 -13.77
N LEU A 234 -0.11 4.39 -12.48
CA LEU A 234 -0.28 5.49 -11.53
C LEU A 234 1.05 6.17 -11.18
N GLY A 235 2.05 5.39 -10.74
CA GLY A 235 3.33 5.88 -10.26
C GLY A 235 4.20 6.40 -11.40
N LEU A 236 4.50 5.57 -12.40
CA LEU A 236 5.41 5.95 -13.49
C LEU A 236 4.70 6.85 -14.52
N GLY A 237 3.52 6.44 -14.97
CA GLY A 237 2.76 7.16 -15.99
C GLY A 237 2.20 8.49 -15.49
N LYS A 238 1.30 8.45 -14.52
CA LYS A 238 0.52 9.63 -14.10
C LYS A 238 1.26 10.56 -13.14
N LEU A 239 2.25 10.07 -12.39
CA LEU A 239 2.97 10.87 -11.41
C LEU A 239 4.40 11.24 -11.84
N LEU A 240 5.26 10.25 -12.09
CA LEU A 240 6.65 10.48 -12.48
C LEU A 240 6.75 11.23 -13.81
N ASN A 241 6.17 10.69 -14.88
CA ASN A 241 6.26 11.28 -16.22
C ASN A 241 5.56 12.64 -16.32
N ARG A 242 4.40 12.78 -15.68
CA ARG A 242 3.58 14.00 -15.79
C ARG A 242 4.04 15.16 -14.91
N TYR A 243 4.69 14.89 -13.78
CA TYR A 243 5.03 15.94 -12.81
C TYR A 243 6.51 15.97 -12.47
N LEU A 244 7.07 14.86 -11.96
CA LEU A 244 8.43 14.85 -11.43
C LEU A 244 9.47 15.05 -12.54
N ILE A 245 9.35 14.35 -13.67
CA ILE A 245 10.26 14.52 -14.81
C ILE A 245 10.14 15.90 -15.43
N ILE A 246 8.93 16.45 -15.55
CA ILE A 246 8.75 17.82 -16.05
C ILE A 246 9.48 18.82 -15.15
N ALA A 247 9.39 18.66 -13.83
CA ALA A 247 10.13 19.51 -12.89
C ALA A 247 11.65 19.34 -13.04
N LEU A 248 12.15 18.11 -13.21
CA LEU A 248 13.57 17.82 -13.41
C LEU A 248 14.11 18.40 -14.73
N LEU A 249 13.35 18.31 -15.82
CA LEU A 249 13.70 18.87 -17.13
C LEU A 249 13.89 20.39 -17.11
N ASN A 250 13.17 21.07 -16.22
CA ASN A 250 13.25 22.53 -16.06
C ASN A 250 14.29 22.98 -15.02
N ALA A 251 14.93 22.04 -14.31
CA ALA A 251 15.97 22.34 -13.35
C ALA A 251 17.34 22.52 -14.02
N THR A 252 18.23 23.29 -13.37
CA THR A 252 19.64 23.37 -13.79
C THR A 252 20.35 22.06 -13.44
N PRO A 253 21.00 21.38 -14.40
CA PRO A 253 21.76 20.17 -14.13
C PRO A 253 22.83 20.40 -13.06
N GLY A 254 22.99 19.43 -12.17
CA GLY A 254 23.97 19.46 -11.09
C GLY A 254 23.66 18.45 -9.99
N PRO A 255 24.41 18.49 -8.87
CA PRO A 255 24.34 17.49 -7.81
C PRO A 255 22.93 17.34 -7.22
N ASP A 256 22.20 18.45 -7.04
CA ASP A 256 20.83 18.44 -6.48
C ASP A 256 19.85 17.66 -7.37
N VAL A 257 19.99 17.77 -8.69
CA VAL A 257 19.13 17.08 -9.65
C VAL A 257 19.45 15.58 -9.65
N VAL A 258 20.73 15.22 -9.61
CA VAL A 258 21.15 13.80 -9.55
C VAL A 258 20.69 13.16 -8.24
N LYS A 259 20.79 13.87 -7.12
CA LYS A 259 20.21 13.44 -5.83
C LYS A 259 18.72 13.14 -5.94
N LYS A 260 17.94 13.99 -6.61
CA LYS A 260 16.50 13.75 -6.83
C LYS A 260 16.26 12.51 -7.70
N CYS A 261 17.04 12.32 -8.76
CA CYS A 261 16.98 11.11 -9.59
C CYS A 261 17.29 9.85 -8.79
N ASN A 262 18.31 9.89 -7.95
CA ASN A 262 18.66 8.79 -7.04
C ASN A 262 17.48 8.45 -6.12
N GLN A 263 16.79 9.45 -5.57
CA GLN A 263 15.62 9.21 -4.72
C GLN A 263 14.42 8.65 -5.51
N VAL A 264 14.21 9.06 -6.76
CA VAL A 264 13.21 8.44 -7.66
C VAL A 264 13.55 6.96 -7.86
N ALA A 265 14.78 6.65 -8.26
CA ALA A 265 15.23 5.29 -8.52
C ALA A 265 15.22 4.40 -7.26
N ALA A 266 15.47 4.98 -6.09
CA ALA A 266 15.40 4.29 -4.80
C ALA A 266 13.98 3.85 -4.41
N CYS A 267 12.94 4.47 -4.97
CA CYS A 267 11.55 4.10 -4.68
C CYS A 267 11.02 2.95 -5.55
N LEU A 268 11.73 2.59 -6.62
CA LEU A 268 11.27 1.59 -7.59
C LEU A 268 11.38 0.17 -6.98
N PRO A 269 10.33 -0.67 -7.09
CA PRO A 269 10.40 -2.06 -6.65
C PRO A 269 11.46 -2.86 -7.41
N GLU A 270 12.38 -3.51 -6.68
CA GLU A 270 13.45 -4.34 -7.27
C GLU A 270 12.88 -5.48 -8.12
N LYS A 271 11.75 -6.06 -7.69
CA LYS A 271 11.05 -7.13 -8.41
C LYS A 271 10.65 -6.80 -9.84
N TRP A 272 10.54 -5.52 -10.21
CA TRP A 272 10.26 -5.14 -11.59
C TRP A 272 11.46 -5.34 -12.52
N PHE A 273 12.65 -5.58 -11.96
CA PHE A 273 13.93 -5.66 -12.65
C PHE A 273 14.66 -7.00 -12.43
N GLU A 274 14.03 -7.97 -11.76
CA GLU A 274 14.65 -9.26 -11.42
C GLU A 274 15.00 -10.13 -12.63
N ASN A 275 14.41 -9.88 -13.80
CA ASN A 275 14.72 -10.65 -15.00
C ASN A 275 16.14 -10.33 -15.50
N SER A 276 17.08 -11.24 -15.29
CA SER A 276 18.48 -11.10 -15.70
C SER A 276 18.69 -11.01 -17.22
N ALA A 277 17.72 -11.47 -18.02
CA ALA A 277 17.75 -11.29 -19.48
C ALA A 277 17.33 -9.87 -19.92
N MET A 278 16.81 -9.05 -19.00
CA MET A 278 16.34 -7.70 -19.28
C MET A 278 17.54 -6.77 -19.50
N ARG A 279 17.83 -6.47 -20.77
CA ARG A 279 18.81 -5.45 -21.17
C ARG A 279 18.20 -4.07 -21.43
N THR A 280 16.89 -4.02 -21.50
CA THR A 280 16.09 -2.81 -21.73
C THR A 280 15.09 -2.66 -20.60
N SER A 281 15.08 -1.50 -19.96
CA SER A 281 14.18 -1.17 -18.86
C SER A 281 12.70 -1.22 -19.27
N ILE A 282 11.84 -0.99 -18.27
CA ILE A 282 10.39 -0.94 -18.42
C ILE A 282 10.01 0.28 -19.30
N PRO A 283 9.09 0.15 -20.27
CA PRO A 283 8.79 1.22 -21.24
C PRO A 283 8.39 2.56 -20.60
N GLN A 284 7.68 2.53 -19.48
CA GLN A 284 7.21 3.72 -18.76
C GLN A 284 8.36 4.57 -18.18
N LEU A 285 9.57 4.01 -18.06
CA LEU A 285 10.77 4.71 -17.60
C LEU A 285 11.57 5.38 -18.72
N GLU A 286 11.18 5.24 -19.99
CA GLU A 286 11.95 5.77 -21.12
C GLU A 286 12.23 7.28 -20.98
N ASN A 287 11.23 8.08 -20.60
CA ASN A 287 11.43 9.52 -20.38
C ASN A 287 12.45 9.81 -19.26
N PHE A 288 12.49 8.96 -18.23
CA PHE A 288 13.44 9.09 -17.13
C PHE A 288 14.85 8.72 -17.59
N ILE A 289 14.99 7.64 -18.36
CA ILE A 289 16.26 7.20 -18.96
C ILE A 289 16.82 8.29 -19.88
N GLN A 290 15.99 8.84 -20.76
CA GLN A 290 16.39 9.94 -21.64
C GLN A 290 16.81 11.18 -20.85
N PHE A 291 16.10 11.52 -19.78
CA PHE A 291 16.49 12.62 -18.90
C PHE A 291 17.85 12.39 -18.22
N LEU A 292 18.10 11.18 -17.71
CA LEU A 292 19.35 10.78 -17.09
C LEU A 292 20.51 10.92 -18.10
N LEU A 293 20.36 10.35 -19.29
CA LEU A 293 21.36 10.45 -20.36
C LEU A 293 21.64 11.92 -20.71
N GLN A 294 20.61 12.73 -20.95
CA GLN A 294 20.79 14.16 -21.26
C GLN A 294 21.51 14.93 -20.15
N SER A 295 21.23 14.57 -18.88
CA SER A 295 21.91 15.15 -17.73
C SER A 295 23.38 14.73 -17.68
N ALA A 296 23.67 13.44 -17.88
CA ALA A 296 25.04 12.91 -17.92
C ALA A 296 25.87 13.55 -19.04
N HIS A 297 25.31 13.73 -20.25
CA HIS A 297 25.99 14.42 -21.36
C HIS A 297 26.33 15.89 -21.05
N LYS A 298 25.48 16.57 -20.28
CA LYS A 298 25.73 17.97 -19.86
C LYS A 298 26.80 18.04 -18.79
N LEU A 299 26.78 17.11 -17.84
CA LEU A 299 27.70 17.04 -16.70
C LEU A 299 29.08 16.52 -17.09
N SER A 300 29.18 15.62 -18.08
CA SER A 300 30.46 15.08 -18.57
C SER A 300 31.38 16.13 -19.20
N ARG A 301 30.84 17.31 -19.55
CA ARG A 301 31.59 18.46 -20.07
C ARG A 301 32.13 19.39 -18.96
N SER A 302 32.00 18.99 -17.70
CA SER A 302 32.32 19.81 -16.53
C SER A 302 32.98 18.98 -15.42
N GLU A 303 33.21 19.57 -14.24
CA GLU A 303 33.91 18.93 -13.12
C GLU A 303 33.07 17.88 -12.35
N PHE A 304 31.83 17.61 -12.80
CA PHE A 304 30.86 16.72 -12.14
C PHE A 304 31.02 15.24 -12.51
N ARG A 305 32.22 14.66 -12.27
CA ARG A 305 32.49 13.25 -12.62
C ARG A 305 31.70 12.27 -11.74
N ASP A 306 31.62 12.55 -10.45
CA ASP A 306 30.92 11.69 -9.47
C ASP A 306 29.42 11.61 -9.79
N GLU A 307 28.81 12.73 -10.21
CA GLU A 307 27.41 12.78 -10.63
C GLU A 307 27.13 11.98 -11.90
N VAL A 308 28.10 11.92 -12.83
CA VAL A 308 27.98 11.09 -14.04
C VAL A 308 28.03 9.60 -13.67
N GLU A 309 28.91 9.22 -12.74
CA GLU A 309 28.96 7.86 -12.20
C GLU A 309 27.65 7.49 -11.49
N GLU A 310 27.10 8.38 -10.64
CA GLU A 310 25.79 8.17 -10.00
C GLU A 310 24.68 7.98 -11.03
N ILE A 311 24.65 8.76 -12.12
CA ILE A 311 23.65 8.57 -13.18
C ILE A 311 23.80 7.21 -13.86
N ILE A 312 25.02 6.75 -14.10
CA ILE A 312 25.28 5.42 -14.67
C ILE A 312 24.79 4.32 -13.72
N LEU A 313 25.05 4.45 -12.41
CA LEU A 313 24.54 3.54 -11.39
C LEU A 313 23.00 3.48 -11.38
N ILE A 314 22.34 4.63 -11.54
CA ILE A 314 20.87 4.66 -11.68
C ILE A 314 20.43 3.89 -12.92
N LEU A 315 21.05 4.11 -14.08
CA LEU A 315 20.72 3.42 -15.34
C LEU A 315 20.89 1.89 -15.20
N VAL A 316 21.96 1.45 -14.56
CA VAL A 316 22.18 0.02 -14.26
C VAL A 316 21.09 -0.53 -13.35
N LYS A 317 20.80 0.16 -12.24
CA LYS A 317 19.78 -0.25 -11.27
C LYS A 317 18.40 -0.45 -11.91
N ILE A 318 18.04 0.38 -12.89
CA ILE A 318 16.76 0.27 -13.60
C ILE A 318 16.84 -0.61 -14.87
N LYS A 319 17.92 -1.38 -15.05
CA LYS A 319 18.17 -2.28 -16.20
C LYS A 319 18.14 -1.58 -17.56
N ALA A 320 18.54 -0.31 -17.62
CA ALA A 320 18.82 0.43 -18.86
C ALA A 320 20.27 0.17 -19.34
N LEU A 321 20.65 -1.12 -19.42
CA LEU A 321 22.04 -1.55 -19.61
C LEU A 321 22.58 -1.13 -20.98
N ASN A 322 21.79 -1.30 -22.04
CA ASN A 322 22.21 -0.90 -23.40
C ASN A 322 22.53 0.60 -23.46
N GLN A 323 21.71 1.43 -22.81
CA GLN A 323 21.92 2.88 -22.75
C GLN A 323 23.16 3.25 -21.94
N ALA A 324 23.38 2.57 -20.81
CA ALA A 324 24.58 2.75 -19.99
C ALA A 324 25.86 2.35 -20.74
N GLU A 325 25.86 1.19 -21.42
CA GLU A 325 26.99 0.71 -22.23
C GLU A 325 27.33 1.68 -23.36
N SER A 326 26.32 2.18 -24.09
CA SER A 326 26.50 3.17 -25.16
C SER A 326 27.14 4.44 -24.63
N PHE A 327 26.60 4.99 -23.54
CA PHE A 327 27.12 6.23 -22.94
C PHE A 327 28.57 6.09 -22.46
N ILE A 328 28.90 4.98 -21.79
CA ILE A 328 30.27 4.68 -21.34
C ILE A 328 31.23 4.59 -22.53
N GLY A 329 30.81 3.92 -23.61
CA GLY A 329 31.61 3.80 -24.84
C GLY A 329 31.86 5.14 -25.50
N GLU A 330 30.83 5.98 -25.65
CA GLU A 330 30.90 7.31 -26.27
C GLU A 330 31.80 8.28 -25.50
N HIS A 331 31.84 8.17 -24.17
CA HIS A 331 32.62 9.06 -23.30
C HIS A 331 33.95 8.47 -22.82
N HIS A 332 34.36 7.30 -23.34
CA HIS A 332 35.60 6.60 -22.96
C HIS A 332 35.74 6.36 -21.44
N LEU A 333 34.62 6.05 -20.76
CA LEU A 333 34.57 5.82 -19.31
C LEU A 333 34.84 4.34 -18.96
N ASP A 334 35.89 3.75 -19.53
CA ASP A 334 36.13 2.29 -19.48
C ASP A 334 36.25 1.72 -18.06
N HIS A 335 36.69 2.54 -17.09
CA HIS A 335 36.75 2.17 -15.68
C HIS A 335 35.37 1.86 -15.06
N LEU A 336 34.28 2.36 -15.65
CA LEU A 336 32.91 2.12 -15.19
C LEU A 336 32.26 0.90 -15.86
N LYS A 337 32.92 0.25 -16.82
CA LYS A 337 32.39 -0.97 -17.48
C LYS A 337 32.18 -2.13 -16.52
N SER A 338 32.88 -2.17 -15.37
CA SER A 338 32.67 -3.18 -14.34
C SER A 338 31.27 -3.09 -13.71
N LEU A 339 30.70 -1.88 -13.61
CA LEU A 339 29.37 -1.64 -13.02
C LEU A 339 28.23 -2.29 -13.80
N ILE A 340 28.45 -2.64 -15.07
CA ILE A 340 27.44 -3.28 -15.94
C ILE A 340 27.57 -4.82 -15.90
N LYS A 341 28.70 -5.34 -15.42
CA LYS A 341 29.01 -6.78 -15.42
C LYS A 341 28.64 -7.50 -14.12
N GLU A 342 28.25 -6.76 -13.08
CA GLU A 342 27.78 -7.34 -11.82
C GLU A 342 26.25 -7.50 -11.87
N ASP A 343 25.79 -8.61 -12.46
CA ASP A 343 24.48 -9.22 -12.22
C ASP A 343 24.51 -10.72 -12.58
#